data_AF-A0A1Z4QN38-F1
#
_entry.id   AF-A0A1Z4QN38-F1
#
_cell.length_a   1.000
_cell.length_b   1.000
_cell.length_c   1.000
_cell.angle_alpha   90.00
_cell.angle_beta   90.00
_cell.angle_gamma   90.00
#
_symmetry.space_group_name_H-M   'P 1'
#
loop_
_entity.id
_entity.type
_entity.pdbx_description
1 polymer ?
#
loop_
_entity_poly.entity_id
_entity_poly.type
_entity_poly.pdbx_seq_one_letter_code
_entity_poly.pdbx_strand_id
1 'polypeptide(L)'
;MVFNDSYARGILDCQLQGVYETSKIFDTIYDFSYPSEITIRTDNTYDGSHYYPVVYDQIAKVLEGDKSSFGIRINQYTLNEYQQFYRSQLKEFLLNKGEGERW
;
A
#
# COMPACT_ATOMS: atom_id res chain seq x y z
N MET A 1 -11.93 -18.55 4.33
CA MET A 1 -11.31 -17.59 5.27
C MET A 1 -9.87 -17.42 4.82
N VAL A 2 -9.60 -16.46 3.93
CA VAL A 2 -8.34 -16.36 3.14
C VAL A 2 -7.35 -15.34 3.72
N PHE A 3 -7.81 -14.46 4.62
CA PHE A 3 -7.01 -13.36 5.13
C PHE A 3 -5.79 -13.81 5.95
N ASN A 4 -5.86 -14.90 6.72
CA ASN A 4 -4.72 -15.33 7.55
C ASN A 4 -3.56 -15.93 6.72
N ASP A 5 -3.84 -16.57 5.58
CA ASP A 5 -2.81 -17.28 4.81
C ASP A 5 -1.88 -16.34 4.02
N SER A 6 -2.35 -15.15 3.63
CA SER A 6 -1.51 -14.16 2.92
C SER A 6 -0.56 -13.40 3.87
N TYR A 7 -0.99 -13.13 5.11
CA TYR A 7 -0.20 -12.36 6.07
C TYR A 7 0.73 -13.22 6.93
N ALA A 8 0.25 -14.37 7.41
CA ALA A 8 1.02 -15.21 8.34
C ALA A 8 2.12 -16.05 7.68
N ARG A 9 2.09 -16.24 6.35
CA ARG A 9 3.03 -17.12 5.62
C ARG A 9 4.13 -16.40 4.84
N GLY A 10 4.36 -15.11 5.08
CA GLY A 10 5.43 -14.33 4.42
C GLY A 10 5.16 -13.95 2.96
N ILE A 11 3.93 -14.17 2.45
CA ILE A 11 3.55 -13.83 1.08
C ILE A 11 3.59 -12.31 0.86
N LEU A 12 3.09 -11.52 1.82
CA LEU A 12 3.17 -10.06 1.77
C LEU A 12 4.62 -9.59 1.60
N ASP A 13 5.53 -10.04 2.47
CA ASP A 13 6.94 -9.65 2.40
C ASP A 13 7.59 -10.04 1.07
N CYS A 14 7.26 -11.23 0.54
CA CYS A 14 7.74 -11.70 -0.76
C CYS A 14 7.24 -10.80 -1.91
N GLN A 15 5.96 -10.42 -1.89
CA GLN A 15 5.40 -9.49 -2.86
C GLN A 15 6.09 -8.12 -2.78
N LEU A 16 6.25 -7.57 -1.57
CA LEU A 16 6.92 -6.28 -1.36
C LEU A 16 8.39 -6.35 -1.79
N GLN A 17 9.06 -7.48 -1.59
CA GLN A 17 10.41 -7.70 -2.11
C GLN A 17 10.43 -7.64 -3.65
N GLY A 18 9.49 -8.31 -4.33
CA GLY A 18 9.40 -8.25 -5.79
C GLY A 18 9.19 -6.82 -6.32
N VAL A 19 8.31 -6.04 -5.67
CA VAL A 19 8.09 -4.63 -6.00
C VAL A 19 9.35 -3.80 -5.72
N TYR A 20 10.00 -4.00 -4.58
CA TYR A 20 11.24 -3.30 -4.21
C TYR A 20 12.38 -3.59 -5.18
N GLU A 21 12.61 -4.85 -5.56
CA GLU A 21 13.64 -5.21 -6.54
C GLU A 21 13.34 -4.60 -7.91
N THR A 22 12.07 -4.61 -8.34
CA THR A 22 11.64 -3.92 -9.57
C THR A 22 11.90 -2.41 -9.49
N SER A 23 11.70 -1.81 -8.31
CA SER A 23 11.90 -0.37 -8.09
C SER A 23 13.32 0.12 -8.37
N LYS A 24 14.32 -0.75 -8.24
CA LYS A 24 15.74 -0.42 -8.46
C LYS A 24 16.08 -0.18 -9.94
N ILE A 25 15.21 -0.60 -10.86
CA ILE A 25 15.44 -0.51 -12.31
C ILE A 25 15.02 0.87 -12.85
N PHE A 26 14.19 1.60 -12.12
CA PHE A 26 13.60 2.87 -12.56
C PHE A 26 14.05 4.03 -11.66
N ASP A 27 14.10 5.25 -12.21
CA ASP A 27 14.50 6.44 -11.46
C ASP A 27 13.57 6.71 -10.27
N THR A 28 12.29 6.40 -10.44
CA THR A 28 11.25 6.62 -9.45
C THR A 28 10.12 5.60 -9.61
N ILE A 29 9.79 4.92 -8.52
CA ILE A 29 8.56 4.14 -8.39
C ILE A 29 7.85 4.57 -7.11
N TYR A 30 6.53 4.68 -7.23
CA TYR A 30 5.62 4.94 -6.12
C TYR A 30 4.77 3.69 -5.84
N ASP A 31 4.47 3.47 -4.57
CA ASP A 31 3.47 2.50 -4.12
C ASP A 31 2.28 3.22 -3.49
N PHE A 32 1.08 2.94 -4.00
CA PHE A 32 -0.20 3.49 -3.56
C PHE A 32 -1.13 2.41 -2.95
N SER A 33 -0.62 1.21 -2.69
CA SER A 33 -1.43 0.03 -2.32
C SER A 33 -1.59 -0.19 -0.82
N TYR A 34 -0.79 0.48 0.02
CA TYR A 34 -0.86 0.32 1.47
C TYR A 34 -2.19 0.82 2.07
N PRO A 35 -2.64 0.28 3.22
CA PRO A 35 -3.79 0.81 3.94
C PRO A 35 -3.59 2.29 4.31
N SER A 36 -4.42 3.17 3.76
CA SER A 36 -4.38 4.62 3.94
C SER A 36 -5.81 5.16 3.98
N GLU A 37 -5.98 6.46 4.27
CA GLU A 37 -7.29 7.12 4.25
C GLU A 37 -8.04 6.97 2.91
N ILE A 38 -7.31 6.76 1.81
CA ILE A 38 -7.88 6.56 0.47
C ILE A 38 -8.19 5.09 0.21
N THR A 39 -7.27 4.18 0.52
CA THR A 39 -7.40 2.77 0.13
C THR A 39 -8.36 1.98 1.03
N ILE A 40 -8.59 2.43 2.28
CA ILE A 40 -9.53 1.76 3.20
C ILE A 40 -11.00 2.10 2.93
N ARG A 41 -11.25 3.08 2.05
CA ARG A 41 -12.59 3.60 1.74
C ARG A 41 -13.19 2.81 0.59
N THR A 42 -14.22 2.02 0.89
CA THR A 42 -14.89 1.20 -0.13
C THR A 42 -15.66 2.04 -1.14
N ASP A 43 -16.11 3.23 -0.76
CA ASP A 43 -16.80 4.19 -1.64
C ASP A 43 -15.87 4.88 -2.66
N ASN A 44 -14.55 4.68 -2.55
CA ASN A 44 -13.59 5.13 -3.56
C ASN A 44 -13.47 4.17 -4.75
N THR A 45 -14.10 2.99 -4.68
CA THR A 45 -14.05 1.95 -5.74
C THR A 45 -15.41 1.74 -6.39
N TYR A 46 -15.45 1.43 -7.69
CA TYR A 46 -16.70 1.19 -8.40
C TYR A 46 -17.13 -0.29 -8.43
N ASP A 47 -16.20 -1.21 -8.16
CA ASP A 47 -16.43 -2.66 -8.15
C ASP A 47 -15.83 -3.36 -6.92
N GLY A 48 -15.34 -2.60 -5.94
CA GLY A 48 -14.65 -3.12 -4.76
C GLY A 48 -13.15 -3.36 -4.96
N SER A 49 -12.56 -3.05 -6.13
CA SER A 49 -11.13 -3.24 -6.39
C SER A 49 -10.49 -2.10 -7.20
N HIS A 50 -11.23 -1.50 -8.12
CA HIS A 50 -10.73 -0.42 -8.98
C HIS A 50 -11.30 0.92 -8.55
N TYR A 51 -10.43 1.93 -8.49
CA TYR A 51 -10.82 3.26 -8.04
C TYR A 51 -11.64 4.03 -9.07
N TYR A 52 -12.49 4.95 -8.62
CA TYR A 52 -13.08 5.97 -9.48
C TYR A 52 -12.00 6.93 -10.03
N PRO A 53 -12.25 7.57 -11.20
CA PRO A 53 -11.33 8.52 -11.81
C PRO A 53 -10.77 9.60 -10.85
N VAL A 54 -11.57 10.08 -9.91
CA VAL A 54 -11.16 11.10 -8.92
C VAL A 54 -9.98 10.69 -8.04
N VAL A 55 -9.77 9.39 -7.80
CA VAL A 55 -8.59 8.90 -7.07
C VAL A 55 -7.40 8.80 -8.00
N TYR A 56 -7.61 8.39 -9.26
CA TYR A 56 -6.54 8.41 -10.27
C TYR A 56 -6.04 9.82 -10.55
N ASP A 57 -6.89 10.84 -10.50
CA ASP A 57 -6.47 12.24 -10.60
C ASP A 57 -5.54 12.63 -9.44
N GLN A 58 -5.74 12.08 -8.25
CA GLN A 58 -4.83 12.30 -7.10
C GLN A 58 -3.50 11.59 -7.31
N ILE A 59 -3.51 10.35 -7.81
CA ILE A 59 -2.29 9.61 -8.17
C ILE A 59 -1.51 10.37 -9.25
N ALA A 60 -2.19 10.85 -10.29
CA ALA A 60 -1.57 11.60 -11.37
C ALA A 60 -0.83 12.84 -10.86
N LYS A 61 -1.46 13.62 -9.97
CA LYS A 61 -0.82 14.78 -9.32
C LYS A 61 0.47 14.41 -8.58
N VAL A 62 0.49 13.29 -7.85
CA VAL A 62 1.71 12.81 -7.17
C VAL A 62 2.81 12.51 -8.18
N LEU A 63 2.47 11.84 -9.28
CA LEU A 63 3.41 11.50 -10.35
C LEU A 63 3.92 12.75 -11.11
N GLU A 64 3.11 13.80 -11.17
CA GLU A 64 3.48 15.11 -11.74
C GLU A 64 4.35 15.97 -10.80
N GLY A 65 4.55 15.52 -9.55
CA GLY A 65 5.43 16.16 -8.58
C GLY A 65 4.73 16.98 -7.50
N ASP A 66 3.41 16.91 -7.40
CA ASP A 66 2.68 17.55 -6.31
C ASP A 66 3.05 16.91 -4.96
N LYS A 67 3.15 17.75 -3.93
CA LYS A 67 3.34 17.28 -2.56
C LYS A 67 2.03 16.64 -2.07
N SER A 68 2.05 15.33 -1.90
CA SER A 68 0.94 14.54 -1.39
C SER A 68 1.41 13.62 -0.27
N SER A 69 0.54 13.35 0.69
CA SER A 69 0.71 12.28 1.68
C SER A 69 0.24 10.92 1.18
N PHE A 70 -0.33 10.86 -0.03
CA PHE A 70 -0.79 9.62 -0.64
C PHE A 70 0.28 9.03 -1.56
N GLY A 71 0.65 7.79 -1.26
CA GLY A 71 1.71 7.08 -1.97
C GLY A 71 3.07 7.31 -1.33
N ILE A 72 3.91 6.28 -1.38
CA ILE A 72 5.29 6.38 -0.91
C ILE A 72 6.25 6.16 -2.07
N ARG A 73 7.36 6.90 -2.08
CA ARG A 73 8.42 6.72 -3.08
C ARG A 73 9.34 5.60 -2.61
N ILE A 74 9.26 4.44 -3.24
CA ILE A 74 9.89 3.20 -2.75
C ILE A 74 11.41 3.35 -2.61
N ASN A 75 12.06 4.08 -3.53
CA ASN A 75 13.51 4.29 -3.53
C ASN A 75 14.03 5.15 -2.36
N GLN A 76 13.16 5.72 -1.52
CA GLN A 76 13.52 6.42 -0.29
C GLN A 76 13.57 5.50 0.93
N TYR A 77 13.27 4.22 0.75
CA TYR A 77 13.24 3.20 1.79
C TYR A 77 14.28 2.12 1.47
N THR A 78 14.84 1.52 2.50
CA THR A 78 15.39 0.16 2.41
C THR A 78 14.25 -0.86 2.33
N LEU A 79 14.53 -2.08 1.86
CA LEU A 79 13.53 -3.16 1.82
C LEU A 79 12.87 -3.38 3.19
N ASN A 80 13.67 -3.40 4.25
CA ASN A 80 13.16 -3.61 5.61
C ASN A 80 12.26 -2.45 6.06
N GLU A 81 12.62 -1.19 5.77
CA GLU A 81 11.77 -0.04 6.11
C GLU A 81 10.46 -0.06 5.32
N TYR A 82 10.49 -0.43 4.04
CA TYR A 82 9.28 -0.56 3.21
C TYR A 82 8.35 -1.66 3.74
N GLN A 83 8.88 -2.84 4.08
CA GLN A 83 8.10 -3.92 4.68
C GLN A 83 7.54 -3.54 6.06
N GLN A 84 8.35 -2.89 6.90
CA GLN A 84 7.91 -2.43 8.23
C GLN A 84 6.82 -1.36 8.12
N PHE A 85 6.93 -0.43 7.17
CA PHE A 85 5.89 0.55 6.89
C PHE A 85 4.57 -0.13 6.52
N TYR A 86 4.60 -1.08 5.58
CA TYR A 86 3.37 -1.75 5.15
C TYR A 86 2.72 -2.55 6.30
N ARG A 87 3.55 -3.25 7.08
CA ARG A 87 3.12 -4.00 8.27
C ARG A 87 2.50 -3.09 9.32
N SER A 88 3.05 -1.90 9.55
CA SER A 88 2.49 -0.96 10.54
C SER A 88 1.14 -0.42 10.10
N GLN A 89 1.00 -0.01 8.84
CA GLN A 89 -0.26 0.47 8.26
C GLN A 89 -1.36 -0.59 8.30
N LEU A 90 -1.02 -1.85 7.99
CA LEU A 90 -1.95 -2.96 8.08
C LEU A 90 -2.38 -3.27 9.52
N LYS A 91 -1.42 -3.31 10.46
CA LYS A 91 -1.72 -3.52 11.87
C LYS A 91 -2.67 -2.44 12.40
N GLU A 92 -2.41 -1.18 12.08
CA GLU A 92 -3.26 -0.06 12.46
C GLU A 92 -4.68 -0.19 11.86
N PHE A 93 -4.78 -0.54 10.58
CA PHE A 93 -6.07 -0.79 9.95
C PHE A 93 -6.88 -1.89 10.66
N LEU A 94 -6.26 -3.03 10.99
CA LEU A 94 -6.92 -4.14 11.67
C LEU A 94 -7.39 -3.75 13.08
N LEU A 95 -6.54 -3.05 13.85
CA LEU A 95 -6.91 -2.53 15.16
C LEU A 95 -8.12 -1.60 15.08
N ASN A 96 -8.13 -0.68 14.11
CA ASN A 96 -9.23 0.27 13.90
C ASN A 96 -10.54 -0.40 13.47
N LYS A 97 -10.47 -1.60 12.87
CA LYS A 97 -11.65 -2.41 12.52
C LYS A 97 -12.09 -3.36 13.64
N GLY A 98 -11.41 -3.38 14.78
CA GLY A 98 -11.67 -4.35 15.86
C GLY A 98 -11.21 -5.77 15.51
N GLU A 99 -10.38 -5.94 14.48
CA GLU A 99 -9.84 -7.21 14.01
C GLU A 99 -8.36 -7.41 14.42
N GLY A 100 -7.90 -6.73 15.47
CA GLY A 100 -6.51 -6.76 15.92
C GLY A 100 -5.96 -8.16 16.25
N GLU A 101 -6.83 -9.11 16.63
CA GLU A 101 -6.45 -10.51 16.89
C GLU A 101 -5.99 -11.27 15.64
N ARG A 102 -6.22 -10.72 14.44
CA ARG A 102 -5.78 -11.30 13.16
C ARG A 102 -4.34 -10.94 12.78
N TRP A 103 -3.68 -10.11 13.58
CA TRP A 103 -2.28 -9.71 13.41
C TRP A 103 -1.32 -10.70 14.07
#